data_AF-A0A1L7LIY1-F1
#
_entry.id   AF-A0A1L7LIY1-F1
#
_cell.length_a   1.000
_cell.length_b   1.000
_cell.length_c   1.000
_cell.angle_alpha   90.00
_cell.angle_beta   90.00
_cell.angle_gamma   90.00
#
_symmetry.space_group_name_H-M   'P 1'
#
loop_
_entity.id
_entity.type
_entity.pdbx_description
1 polymer ?
#
loop_
_entity_poly.entity_id
_entity_poly.type
_entity_poly.pdbx_seq_one_letter_code
_entity_poly.pdbx_strand_id
1 'polypeptide(L)'
;MADERIEVLKDILLDLHHGASEESVQERFNQHFKGVSAIEISMMEHELMNADTGITFEDVMGLCNVHAKLFKGAIADVDVPDAEQEGHPVKVFKDENLALRAAIMRIRRIIENYAKPENEDFHQEILKGLKHQFDLLGQFHHHYTRKEKLFFPIMERYGHDSPPKVMWGVDDDIRDLFKDAKAALAKLPDGSIEELSQKLEAFAKEFEEMIFKEEAILLMILLESFTQDDWLQIASESDAYGYAILKPTEKWIPHRESFEQSAGADTSDNQLADALNQVQDDNSPEGTNTKIINTPEGQFTITFKPKEKKKR
;
A
#
# COMPACT_ATOMS: atom_id res chain seq x y z
N MET A 1 -4.40 -20.92 -21.65
CA MET A 1 -4.74 -19.53 -21.30
C MET A 1 -3.81 -19.03 -20.20
N ALA A 2 -3.86 -19.55 -18.97
CA ALA A 2 -2.92 -19.17 -17.91
C ALA A 2 -1.46 -19.54 -18.26
N ASP A 3 -1.19 -20.82 -18.57
CA ASP A 3 0.16 -21.30 -18.93
C ASP A 3 0.76 -20.59 -20.16
N GLU A 4 -0.09 -20.18 -21.10
CA GLU A 4 0.33 -19.44 -22.31
C GLU A 4 0.69 -17.99 -21.99
N ARG A 5 0.00 -17.36 -21.03
CA ARG A 5 0.35 -16.03 -20.52
C ARG A 5 1.64 -16.07 -19.70
N ILE A 6 1.87 -17.11 -18.91
CA ILE A 6 3.11 -17.28 -18.14
C ILE A 6 4.33 -17.37 -19.07
N GLU A 7 4.25 -18.16 -20.15
CA GLU A 7 5.35 -18.25 -21.14
C GLU A 7 5.54 -16.93 -21.91
N VAL A 8 4.46 -16.21 -22.24
CA VAL A 8 4.61 -14.88 -22.86
C VAL A 8 5.23 -13.87 -21.89
N LEU A 9 4.87 -13.91 -20.61
CA LEU A 9 5.47 -13.04 -19.59
C LEU A 9 6.96 -13.36 -19.48
N LYS A 10 7.31 -14.64 -19.39
CA LYS A 10 8.70 -15.13 -19.38
C LYS A 10 9.52 -14.56 -20.52
N ASP A 11 9.02 -14.69 -21.76
CA ASP A 11 9.72 -14.20 -22.94
C ASP A 11 9.92 -12.68 -22.90
N ILE A 12 8.91 -11.93 -22.43
CA ILE A 12 8.99 -10.47 -22.27
C ILE A 12 10.07 -10.11 -21.25
N LEU A 13 10.13 -10.82 -20.12
CA LEU A 13 11.14 -10.58 -19.07
C LEU A 13 12.55 -10.96 -19.54
N LEU A 14 12.70 -12.07 -20.29
CA LEU A 14 13.97 -12.50 -20.87
C LEU A 14 14.48 -11.53 -21.93
N ASP A 15 13.61 -11.04 -22.82
CA ASP A 15 13.98 -10.05 -23.83
C ASP A 15 14.46 -8.75 -23.18
N LEU A 16 13.79 -8.33 -22.11
CA LEU A 16 14.18 -7.16 -21.33
C LEU A 16 15.54 -7.36 -20.65
N HIS A 17 15.79 -8.53 -20.07
CA HIS A 17 17.10 -8.91 -19.52
C HIS A 17 18.21 -8.93 -20.59
N HIS A 18 17.88 -9.33 -21.83
CA HIS A 18 18.82 -9.29 -22.96
C HIS A 18 19.01 -7.90 -23.59
N GLY A 19 18.42 -6.84 -23.02
CA GLY A 19 18.65 -5.45 -23.42
C GLY A 19 17.65 -4.91 -24.44
N ALA A 20 16.46 -5.52 -24.59
CA ALA A 20 15.36 -4.93 -25.33
C ALA A 20 14.96 -3.56 -24.73
N SER A 21 14.46 -2.65 -25.57
CA SER A 21 14.02 -1.34 -25.09
C SER A 21 12.74 -1.45 -24.26
N GLU A 22 12.64 -0.64 -23.20
CA GLU A 22 11.43 -0.56 -22.33
C GLU A 22 10.15 -0.39 -23.17
N GLU A 23 10.20 0.42 -24.23
CA GLU A 23 9.07 0.75 -25.09
C GLU A 23 8.57 -0.46 -25.91
N SER A 24 9.49 -1.28 -26.44
CA SER A 24 9.15 -2.49 -27.19
C SER A 24 8.54 -3.56 -26.30
N VAL A 25 9.08 -3.69 -25.08
CA VAL A 25 8.62 -4.66 -24.08
C VAL A 25 7.22 -4.24 -23.57
N GLN A 26 7.00 -2.93 -23.39
CA GLN A 26 5.70 -2.35 -23.01
C GLN A 26 4.60 -2.62 -24.03
N GLU A 27 4.88 -2.44 -25.31
CA GLU A 27 3.89 -2.68 -26.37
C GLU A 27 3.47 -4.15 -26.41
N ARG A 28 4.44 -5.06 -26.36
CA ARG A 28 4.19 -6.52 -26.32
C ARG A 28 3.40 -6.90 -25.07
N PHE A 29 3.75 -6.34 -23.92
CA PHE A 29 3.00 -6.57 -22.68
C PHE A 29 1.54 -6.12 -22.79
N ASN A 30 1.29 -4.91 -23.28
CA ASN A 30 -0.06 -4.37 -23.42
C ASN A 30 -0.95 -5.19 -24.39
N GLN A 31 -0.36 -5.86 -25.39
CA GLN A 31 -1.09 -6.71 -26.31
C GLN A 31 -1.60 -8.00 -25.65
N HIS A 32 -0.86 -8.54 -24.68
CA HIS A 32 -1.11 -9.86 -24.09
C HIS A 32 -1.76 -9.81 -22.70
N PHE A 33 -1.55 -8.74 -21.94
CA PHE A 33 -1.92 -8.65 -20.51
C PHE A 33 -2.93 -7.54 -20.19
N LYS A 34 -3.70 -7.08 -21.17
CA LYS A 34 -4.73 -6.06 -20.94
C LYS A 34 -5.86 -6.63 -20.05
N GLY A 35 -6.12 -5.98 -18.91
CA GLY A 35 -7.19 -6.35 -17.97
C GLY A 35 -6.84 -7.55 -17.08
N VAL A 36 -5.54 -7.77 -16.86
CA VAL A 36 -5.01 -8.79 -15.94
C VAL A 36 -4.97 -8.19 -14.54
N SER A 37 -5.30 -8.97 -13.49
CA SER A 37 -5.26 -8.45 -12.13
C SER A 37 -3.83 -8.37 -11.59
N ALA A 38 -3.59 -7.55 -10.58
CA ALA A 38 -2.26 -7.43 -9.97
C ALA A 38 -1.82 -8.76 -9.33
N ILE A 39 -2.79 -9.52 -8.78
CA ILE A 39 -2.57 -10.87 -8.28
C ILE A 39 -2.13 -11.84 -9.38
N GLU A 40 -2.79 -11.84 -10.55
CA GLU A 40 -2.45 -12.75 -11.65
C GLU A 40 -0.99 -12.52 -12.09
N ILE A 41 -0.57 -11.25 -12.18
CA ILE A 41 0.83 -10.89 -12.45
C ILE A 41 1.79 -11.43 -11.39
N SER A 42 1.52 -11.19 -10.11
CA SER A 42 2.35 -11.64 -9.00
C SER A 42 2.51 -13.18 -8.97
N MET A 43 1.43 -13.90 -9.28
CA MET A 43 1.46 -15.36 -9.40
C MET A 43 2.32 -15.83 -10.57
N MET A 44 2.20 -15.19 -11.74
CA MET A 44 3.04 -15.51 -12.89
C MET A 44 4.52 -15.24 -12.58
N GLU A 45 4.86 -14.12 -11.94
CA GLU A 45 6.23 -13.84 -11.49
C GLU A 45 6.76 -14.91 -10.53
N HIS A 46 5.94 -15.36 -9.57
CA HIS A 46 6.31 -16.43 -8.65
C HIS A 46 6.62 -17.76 -9.37
N GLU A 47 5.82 -18.13 -10.36
CA GLU A 47 6.09 -19.32 -11.17
C GLU A 47 7.39 -19.20 -11.97
N LEU A 48 7.69 -18.02 -12.51
CA LEU A 48 8.94 -17.77 -13.24
C LEU A 48 10.18 -17.87 -12.35
N MET A 49 10.10 -17.38 -11.11
CA MET A 49 11.18 -17.48 -10.13
C MET A 49 11.46 -18.92 -9.67
N ASN A 50 10.44 -19.79 -9.71
CA ASN A 50 10.57 -21.18 -9.27
C ASN A 50 10.88 -22.17 -10.41
N ALA A 51 10.81 -21.73 -11.66
CA ALA A 51 11.11 -22.56 -12.82
C ALA A 51 12.63 -22.54 -13.14
N ASP A 52 13.18 -23.64 -13.68
CA ASP A 52 14.58 -23.81 -14.14
C ASP A 52 14.89 -22.95 -15.39
N THR A 53 14.52 -21.67 -15.36
CA THR A 53 14.57 -20.74 -16.50
C THR A 53 15.89 -19.98 -16.58
N GLY A 54 16.70 -20.01 -15.53
CA GLY A 54 17.95 -19.26 -15.43
C GLY A 54 17.76 -17.76 -15.11
N ILE A 55 16.52 -17.31 -14.91
CA ILE A 55 16.20 -15.96 -14.42
C ILE A 55 16.45 -15.95 -12.92
N THR A 56 17.39 -15.11 -12.47
CA THR A 56 17.75 -15.01 -11.06
C THR A 56 16.88 -13.98 -10.32
N PHE A 57 16.91 -14.06 -9.00
CA PHE A 57 16.27 -13.05 -8.13
C PHE A 57 16.79 -11.63 -8.44
N GLU A 58 18.09 -11.47 -8.70
CA GLU A 58 18.68 -10.18 -9.06
C GLU A 58 18.17 -9.66 -10.41
N ASP A 59 17.82 -10.54 -11.35
CA ASP A 59 17.27 -10.16 -12.66
C ASP A 59 15.83 -9.63 -12.52
N VAL A 60 14.99 -10.30 -11.72
CA VAL A 60 13.62 -9.80 -11.42
C VAL A 60 13.68 -8.46 -10.67
N MET A 61 14.65 -8.30 -9.77
CA MET A 61 14.90 -7.06 -9.02
C MET A 61 15.35 -5.91 -9.93
N GLY A 62 16.29 -6.16 -10.85
CA GLY A 62 16.78 -5.16 -11.80
C GLY A 62 15.70 -4.65 -12.76
N LEU A 63 14.65 -5.46 -12.97
CA LEU A 63 13.54 -5.14 -13.86
C LEU A 63 12.32 -4.54 -13.14
N CYS A 64 12.30 -4.45 -11.81
CA CYS A 64 11.16 -3.93 -11.02
C CYS A 64 10.67 -2.54 -11.46
N ASN A 65 11.56 -1.63 -11.86
CA ASN A 65 11.17 -0.30 -12.36
C ASN A 65 10.49 -0.35 -13.73
N VAL A 66 10.87 -1.31 -14.56
CA VAL A 66 10.24 -1.54 -15.86
C VAL A 66 8.95 -2.34 -15.68
N HIS A 67 8.91 -3.32 -14.79
CA HIS A 67 7.71 -4.09 -14.42
C HIS A 67 6.59 -3.17 -13.91
N ALA A 68 6.90 -2.28 -12.97
CA ALA A 68 5.92 -1.34 -12.44
C ALA A 68 5.35 -0.38 -13.51
N LYS A 69 6.15 0.00 -14.51
CA LYS A 69 5.68 0.74 -15.69
C LYS A 69 4.91 -0.16 -16.66
N LEU A 70 5.36 -1.40 -16.87
CA LEU A 70 4.73 -2.42 -17.71
C LEU A 70 3.30 -2.68 -17.28
N PHE A 71 3.09 -2.80 -15.98
CA PHE A 71 1.78 -3.07 -15.39
C PHE A 71 0.89 -1.82 -15.31
N LYS A 72 1.45 -0.62 -15.45
CA LYS A 72 0.73 0.65 -15.41
C LYS A 72 -0.25 0.76 -16.58
N GLY A 73 -1.54 0.66 -16.30
CA GLY A 73 -2.63 0.72 -17.29
C GLY A 73 -3.05 -0.63 -17.87
N ALA A 74 -2.37 -1.72 -17.51
CA ALA A 74 -2.76 -3.09 -17.83
C ALA A 74 -3.51 -3.77 -16.68
N ILE A 75 -3.21 -3.37 -15.43
CA ILE A 75 -3.94 -3.77 -14.23
C ILE A 75 -5.35 -3.16 -14.26
N ALA A 76 -6.37 -3.99 -14.01
CA ALA A 76 -7.73 -3.49 -13.84
C ALA A 76 -7.82 -2.61 -12.58
N ASP A 77 -8.45 -1.45 -12.67
CA ASP A 77 -8.68 -0.61 -11.48
C ASP A 77 -9.53 -1.39 -10.46
N VAL A 78 -9.01 -1.52 -9.25
CA VAL A 78 -9.65 -2.21 -8.14
C VAL A 78 -10.37 -1.15 -7.33
N ASP A 79 -11.65 -0.95 -7.63
CA ASP A 79 -12.48 -0.02 -6.86
C ASP A 79 -12.99 -0.74 -5.60
N VAL A 80 -12.33 -0.48 -4.47
CA VAL A 80 -12.83 -0.88 -3.14
C VAL A 80 -13.52 0.36 -2.53
N PRO A 81 -14.87 0.33 -2.37
CA PRO A 81 -15.67 1.52 -2.03
C PRO A 81 -15.24 2.28 -0.76
N ASP A 82 -14.53 1.61 0.15
CA ASP A 82 -14.13 2.16 1.44
C ASP A 82 -12.64 2.56 1.51
N ALA A 83 -11.83 2.25 0.48
CA ALA A 83 -10.37 2.40 0.57
C ALA A 83 -9.87 3.85 0.68
N GLU A 84 -10.69 4.80 0.22
CA GLU A 84 -10.41 6.24 0.26
C GLU A 84 -11.00 6.95 1.49
N GLN A 85 -11.70 6.22 2.37
CA GLN A 85 -12.26 6.77 3.61
C GLN A 85 -11.15 7.13 4.61
N GLU A 86 -11.38 8.18 5.40
CA GLU A 86 -10.44 8.60 6.44
C GLU A 86 -10.20 7.48 7.45
N GLY A 87 -8.93 7.31 7.85
CA GLY A 87 -8.52 6.23 8.73
C GLY A 87 -8.34 4.87 8.07
N HIS A 88 -8.76 4.68 6.80
CA HIS A 88 -8.54 3.40 6.10
C HIS A 88 -7.02 3.21 5.91
N PRO A 89 -6.44 2.02 6.19
CA PRO A 89 -4.99 1.84 6.11
C PRO A 89 -4.36 2.23 4.77
N VAL A 90 -5.04 1.93 3.66
CA VAL A 90 -4.63 2.33 2.30
C VAL A 90 -4.57 3.85 2.16
N LYS A 91 -5.64 4.58 2.55
CA LYS A 91 -5.67 6.05 2.50
C LYS A 91 -4.55 6.65 3.34
N VAL A 92 -4.35 6.13 4.55
CA VAL A 92 -3.27 6.56 5.44
C VAL A 92 -1.90 6.34 4.80
N PHE A 93 -1.65 5.19 4.18
CA PHE A 93 -0.40 4.91 3.47
C PHE A 93 -0.16 5.88 2.32
N LYS A 94 -1.18 6.16 1.49
CA LYS A 94 -1.09 7.15 0.40
C LYS A 94 -0.81 8.56 0.91
N ASP A 95 -1.46 8.97 2.00
CA ASP A 95 -1.27 10.29 2.59
C ASP A 95 0.13 10.47 3.18
N GLU A 96 0.66 9.45 3.86
CA GLU A 96 2.03 9.46 4.32
C GLU A 96 3.02 9.52 3.16
N ASN A 97 2.79 8.75 2.09
CA ASN A 97 3.61 8.79 0.88
C ASN A 97 3.62 10.17 0.22
N LEU A 98 2.47 10.85 0.16
CA LEU A 98 2.38 12.23 -0.29
C LEU A 98 3.17 13.19 0.63
N ALA A 99 3.04 13.04 1.95
CA ALA A 99 3.75 13.87 2.92
C ALA A 99 5.28 13.69 2.87
N LEU A 100 5.73 12.46 2.65
CA LEU A 100 7.12 12.06 2.51
C LEU A 100 7.75 12.64 1.23
N ARG A 101 7.07 12.54 0.08
CA ARG A 101 7.48 13.24 -1.16
C ARG A 101 7.61 14.74 -0.93
N ALA A 102 6.63 15.34 -0.27
CA ALA A 102 6.65 16.77 0.04
C ALA A 102 7.81 17.15 1.00
N ALA A 103 8.20 16.27 1.93
CA ALA A 103 9.35 16.46 2.80
C ALA A 103 10.66 16.50 2.01
N ILE A 104 10.85 15.59 1.05
CA ILE A 104 12.03 15.59 0.16
C ILE A 104 12.11 16.91 -0.63
N MET A 105 10.99 17.37 -1.21
CA MET A 105 10.96 18.64 -1.95
C MET A 105 11.34 19.84 -1.05
N ARG A 106 10.87 19.85 0.20
CA ARG A 106 11.24 20.89 1.17
C ARG A 106 12.72 20.84 1.50
N ILE A 107 13.29 19.66 1.70
CA ILE A 107 14.72 19.47 1.97
C ILE A 107 15.56 19.98 0.80
N ARG A 108 15.25 19.57 -0.44
CA ARG A 108 15.93 20.05 -1.66
C ARG A 108 15.96 21.58 -1.72
N ARG A 109 14.82 22.23 -1.50
CA ARG A 109 14.71 23.70 -1.48
C ARG A 109 15.53 24.35 -0.36
N ILE A 110 15.60 23.73 0.82
CA ILE A 110 16.41 24.23 1.94
C ILE A 110 17.90 24.13 1.61
N ILE A 111 18.35 23.02 1.01
CA ILE A 111 19.73 22.83 0.55
C ILE A 111 20.10 23.88 -0.50
N GLU A 112 19.24 24.10 -1.50
CA GLU A 112 19.44 25.14 -2.52
C GLU A 112 19.58 26.54 -1.90
N ASN A 113 18.77 26.85 -0.87
CA ASN A 113 18.84 28.14 -0.19
C ASN A 113 20.07 28.26 0.72
N TYR A 114 20.54 27.17 1.31
CA TYR A 114 21.79 27.15 2.09
C TYR A 114 23.02 27.43 1.21
N ALA A 115 22.98 27.04 -0.07
CA ALA A 115 24.10 27.28 -1.00
C ALA A 115 24.17 28.72 -1.54
N LYS A 116 23.19 29.58 -1.24
CA LYS A 116 23.11 30.95 -1.77
C LYS A 116 23.91 31.93 -0.91
N PRO A 117 24.88 32.69 -1.47
CA PRO A 117 25.69 33.65 -0.71
C PRO A 117 24.87 34.70 0.03
N GLU A 118 23.74 35.13 -0.53
CA GLU A 118 22.85 36.12 0.10
C GLU A 118 22.16 35.64 1.38
N ASN A 119 22.23 34.33 1.69
CA ASN A 119 21.62 33.73 2.87
C ASN A 119 22.62 33.42 4.00
N GLU A 120 23.89 33.84 3.86
CA GLU A 120 24.96 33.52 4.81
C GLU A 120 24.61 33.88 6.27
N ASP A 121 24.00 35.05 6.47
CA ASP A 121 23.54 35.54 7.79
C ASP A 121 22.46 34.63 8.42
N PHE A 122 21.74 33.85 7.62
CA PHE A 122 20.65 32.98 8.04
C PHE A 122 21.02 31.49 8.09
N HIS A 123 22.27 31.12 7.80
CA HIS A 123 22.71 29.73 7.72
C HIS A 123 22.35 28.89 8.95
N GLN A 124 22.47 29.45 10.15
CA GLN A 124 22.11 28.72 11.37
C GLN A 124 20.62 28.35 11.43
N GLU A 125 19.73 29.27 11.04
CA GLU A 125 18.28 29.01 11.01
C GLU A 125 17.90 28.06 9.86
N ILE A 126 18.56 28.19 8.72
CA ILE A 126 18.40 27.28 7.58
C ILE A 126 18.79 25.85 7.99
N LEU A 127 19.93 25.67 8.69
CA LEU A 127 20.37 24.36 9.18
C LEU A 127 19.42 23.77 10.23
N LYS A 128 18.84 24.59 11.12
CA LYS A 128 17.80 24.12 12.05
C LYS A 128 16.58 23.62 11.28
N GLY A 129 16.12 24.37 10.28
CA GLY A 129 15.03 23.96 9.40
C GLY A 129 15.34 22.67 8.64
N LEU A 130 16.58 22.53 8.14
CA LEU A 130 17.04 21.34 7.44
C LEU A 130 17.03 20.11 8.36
N LYS A 131 17.58 20.22 9.56
CA LYS A 131 17.56 19.15 10.58
C LYS A 131 16.13 18.72 10.92
N HIS A 132 15.24 19.69 11.13
CA HIS A 132 13.84 19.41 11.39
C HIS A 132 13.17 18.65 10.25
N GLN A 133 13.39 19.06 8.98
CA GLN A 133 12.83 18.34 7.84
C GLN A 133 13.41 16.93 7.68
N PHE A 134 14.70 16.73 7.96
CA PHE A 134 15.30 15.38 8.00
C PHE A 134 14.69 14.51 9.10
N ASP A 135 14.40 15.07 10.28
CA ASP A 135 13.75 14.31 11.35
C ASP A 135 12.30 13.95 11.01
N LEU A 136 11.58 14.82 10.29
CA LEU A 136 10.25 14.49 9.75
C LEU A 136 10.35 13.38 8.69
N LEU A 137 11.25 13.52 7.71
CA LEU A 137 11.46 12.54 6.65
C LEU A 137 11.84 11.18 7.25
N GLY A 138 12.73 11.15 8.23
CA GLY A 138 13.18 9.94 8.92
C GLY A 138 12.08 9.12 9.60
N GLN A 139 10.88 9.69 9.78
CA GLN A 139 9.72 8.94 10.27
C GLN A 139 9.20 7.91 9.26
N PHE A 140 9.68 7.91 8.00
CA PHE A 140 9.41 6.83 7.03
C PHE A 140 9.74 5.44 7.60
N HIS A 141 10.64 5.35 8.58
CA HIS A 141 10.91 4.12 9.31
C HIS A 141 9.64 3.50 9.91
N HIS A 142 8.71 4.30 10.44
CA HIS A 142 7.42 3.81 10.94
C HIS A 142 6.53 3.30 9.81
N HIS A 143 6.54 4.00 8.66
CA HIS A 143 5.82 3.58 7.46
C HIS A 143 6.26 2.19 6.99
N TYR A 144 7.57 1.97 6.82
CA TYR A 144 8.12 0.66 6.46
C TYR A 144 7.90 -0.38 7.54
N THR A 145 8.02 -0.01 8.83
CA THR A 145 7.76 -0.97 9.91
C THR A 145 6.31 -1.46 9.87
N ARG A 146 5.33 -0.57 9.64
CA ARG A 146 3.93 -1.00 9.47
C ARG A 146 3.74 -1.86 8.23
N LYS A 147 4.35 -1.49 7.10
CA LYS A 147 4.34 -2.31 5.88
C LYS A 147 4.81 -3.75 6.18
N GLU A 148 5.99 -3.86 6.78
CA GLU A 148 6.66 -5.13 7.08
C GLU A 148 5.97 -5.96 8.17
N LYS A 149 5.36 -5.31 9.16
CA LYS A 149 4.78 -6.00 10.33
C LYS A 149 3.28 -6.24 10.21
N LEU A 150 2.57 -5.45 9.42
CA LEU A 150 1.12 -5.53 9.30
C LEU A 150 0.67 -6.03 7.93
N PHE A 151 1.34 -5.64 6.84
CA PHE A 151 0.86 -5.98 5.50
C PHE A 151 1.50 -7.29 5.03
N PHE A 152 2.82 -7.39 5.11
CA PHE A 152 3.55 -8.56 4.61
C PHE A 152 3.11 -9.90 5.23
N PRO A 153 2.88 -10.03 6.56
CA PRO A 153 2.46 -11.31 7.12
C PRO A 153 1.08 -11.76 6.64
N ILE A 154 0.17 -10.82 6.34
CA ILE A 154 -1.15 -11.14 5.80
C ILE A 154 -1.03 -11.56 4.33
N MET A 155 -0.20 -10.84 3.58
CA MET A 155 0.11 -11.15 2.18
C MET A 155 0.73 -12.55 2.01
N GLU A 156 1.66 -12.93 2.88
CA GLU A 156 2.26 -14.26 2.94
C GLU A 156 1.23 -15.35 3.29
N ARG A 157 0.30 -15.09 4.23
CA ARG A 157 -0.81 -16.02 4.53
C ARG A 157 -1.72 -16.29 3.32
N TYR A 158 -1.83 -15.33 2.41
CA TYR A 158 -2.55 -15.50 1.14
C TYR A 158 -1.70 -16.09 0.01
N GLY A 159 -0.45 -16.49 0.29
CA GLY A 159 0.44 -17.17 -0.66
C GLY A 159 1.26 -16.23 -1.54
N HIS A 160 1.34 -14.95 -1.20
CA HIS A 160 2.08 -13.94 -1.95
C HIS A 160 3.43 -13.61 -1.28
N ASP A 161 4.30 -14.61 -1.16
CA ASP A 161 5.57 -14.48 -0.40
C ASP A 161 6.68 -13.73 -1.15
N SER A 162 6.65 -13.71 -2.49
CA SER A 162 7.73 -13.15 -3.29
C SER A 162 7.83 -11.62 -3.18
N PRO A 163 6.74 -10.83 -3.31
CA PRO A 163 6.84 -9.37 -3.23
C PRO A 163 7.34 -8.84 -1.88
N PRO A 164 6.87 -9.35 -0.71
CA PRO A 164 7.41 -8.95 0.60
C PRO A 164 8.92 -9.15 0.74
N LYS A 165 9.45 -10.31 0.32
CA LYS A 165 10.88 -10.63 0.43
C LYS A 165 11.75 -9.67 -0.38
N VAL A 166 11.29 -9.32 -1.58
CA VAL A 166 11.93 -8.34 -2.47
C VAL A 166 11.94 -6.97 -1.84
N MET A 167 10.78 -6.48 -1.40
CA MET A 167 10.65 -5.13 -0.87
C MET A 167 11.47 -4.93 0.40
N TRP A 168 11.61 -5.96 1.23
CA TRP A 168 12.34 -5.85 2.49
C TRP A 168 13.83 -5.54 2.31
N GLY A 169 14.49 -6.17 1.32
CA GLY A 169 15.89 -5.86 1.00
C GLY A 169 16.08 -4.42 0.53
N VAL A 170 15.18 -3.93 -0.33
CA VAL A 170 15.22 -2.55 -0.81
C VAL A 170 14.92 -1.55 0.31
N ASP A 171 14.01 -1.88 1.23
CA ASP A 171 13.70 -1.05 2.40
C ASP A 171 14.95 -0.86 3.29
N ASP A 172 15.78 -1.90 3.46
CA ASP A 172 17.04 -1.82 4.19
C ASP A 172 18.10 -0.98 3.47
N ASP A 173 18.26 -1.14 2.16
CA ASP A 173 19.16 -0.29 1.36
C ASP A 173 18.77 1.19 1.45
N ILE A 174 17.47 1.49 1.39
CA ILE A 174 16.93 2.84 1.56
C ILE A 174 17.23 3.40 2.96
N ARG A 175 17.12 2.59 4.02
CA ARG A 175 17.47 2.99 5.39
C ARG A 175 18.95 3.35 5.50
N ASP A 176 19.82 2.59 4.86
CA ASP A 176 21.26 2.86 4.85
C ASP A 176 21.60 4.12 4.07
N LEU A 177 20.98 4.34 2.89
CA LEU A 177 21.12 5.59 2.13
C LEU A 177 20.65 6.82 2.94
N PHE A 178 19.53 6.70 3.67
CA PHE A 178 19.06 7.78 4.54
C PHE A 178 20.04 8.07 5.68
N LYS A 179 20.61 7.02 6.29
CA LYS A 179 21.60 7.14 7.36
C LYS A 179 22.86 7.86 6.87
N ASP A 180 23.31 7.55 5.67
CA ASP A 180 24.41 8.24 5.01
C ASP A 180 24.13 9.74 4.82
N ALA A 181 22.95 10.08 4.30
CA ALA A 181 22.53 11.47 4.14
C ALA A 181 22.44 12.20 5.50
N LYS A 182 21.88 11.54 6.52
CA LYS A 182 21.79 12.10 7.89
C LYS A 182 23.17 12.30 8.51
N ALA A 183 24.14 11.42 8.23
CA ALA A 183 25.51 11.56 8.68
C ALA A 183 26.22 12.74 8.00
N ALA A 184 26.01 12.95 6.69
CA ALA A 184 26.51 14.13 5.98
C ALA A 184 25.93 15.44 6.56
N LEU A 185 24.62 15.45 6.85
CA LEU A 185 23.95 16.59 7.50
C LEU A 185 24.55 16.91 8.87
N ALA A 186 24.88 15.89 9.67
CA ALA A 186 25.44 16.08 11.02
C ALA A 186 26.81 16.79 11.01
N LYS A 187 27.53 16.76 9.88
CA LYS A 187 28.81 17.46 9.71
C LYS A 187 28.64 18.96 9.45
N LEU A 188 27.46 19.44 9.06
CA LEU A 188 27.23 20.87 8.80
C LEU A 188 27.21 21.70 10.10
N PRO A 189 27.80 22.92 10.09
CA PRO A 189 28.26 23.68 8.92
C PRO A 189 29.68 23.35 8.41
N ASP A 190 30.48 22.56 9.14
CA ASP A 190 31.88 22.30 8.80
C ASP A 190 32.08 21.31 7.63
N GLY A 191 31.03 20.56 7.29
CA GLY A 191 30.98 19.61 6.16
C GLY A 191 30.62 20.25 4.82
N SER A 192 30.53 19.43 3.77
CA SER A 192 30.13 19.87 2.42
C SER A 192 28.62 19.76 2.23
N ILE A 193 27.99 20.85 1.76
CA ILE A 193 26.59 20.84 1.36
C ILE A 193 26.38 20.02 0.08
N GLU A 194 27.38 19.97 -0.80
CA GLU A 194 27.38 19.15 -2.02
C GLU A 194 27.41 17.66 -1.68
N GLU A 195 28.20 17.23 -0.68
CA GLU A 195 28.20 15.85 -0.17
C GLU A 195 26.81 15.47 0.34
N LEU A 196 26.19 16.33 1.16
CA LEU A 196 24.82 16.12 1.63
C LEU A 196 23.83 16.01 0.47
N SER A 197 23.91 16.91 -0.51
CA SER A 197 23.04 16.92 -1.68
C SER A 197 23.15 15.62 -2.47
N GLN A 198 24.37 15.15 -2.76
CA GLN A 198 24.59 13.88 -3.46
C GLN A 198 24.03 12.68 -2.71
N LYS A 199 24.24 12.61 -1.38
CA LYS A 199 23.70 11.52 -0.55
C LYS A 199 22.18 11.57 -0.45
N LEU A 200 21.60 12.77 -0.36
CA LEU A 200 20.14 12.95 -0.38
C LEU A 200 19.55 12.48 -1.70
N GLU A 201 20.13 12.83 -2.85
CA GLU A 201 19.59 12.43 -4.15
C GLU A 201 19.71 10.91 -4.39
N ALA A 202 20.77 10.27 -3.89
CA ALA A 202 20.88 8.81 -3.90
C ALA A 202 19.75 8.15 -3.10
N PHE A 203 19.48 8.64 -1.89
CA PHE A 203 18.33 8.20 -1.09
C PHE A 203 17.00 8.49 -1.78
N ALA A 204 16.79 9.72 -2.24
CA ALA A 204 15.52 10.19 -2.77
C ALA A 204 15.11 9.43 -4.03
N LYS A 205 16.08 9.06 -4.88
CA LYS A 205 15.84 8.22 -6.05
C LYS A 205 15.18 6.89 -5.67
N GLU A 206 15.86 6.10 -4.83
CA GLU A 206 15.36 4.78 -4.43
C GLU A 206 14.07 4.87 -3.61
N PHE A 207 13.95 5.91 -2.78
CA PHE A 207 12.77 6.13 -1.96
C PHE A 207 11.54 6.54 -2.78
N GLU A 208 11.67 7.46 -3.75
CA GLU A 208 10.58 7.84 -4.66
C GLU A 208 10.16 6.65 -5.54
N GLU A 209 11.11 5.80 -5.96
CA GLU A 209 10.83 4.54 -6.66
C GLU A 209 10.06 3.55 -5.78
N MET A 210 10.40 3.43 -4.49
CA MET A 210 9.67 2.59 -3.55
C MET A 210 8.23 3.08 -3.34
N ILE A 211 8.03 4.39 -3.14
CA ILE A 211 6.69 4.96 -3.01
C ILE A 211 5.85 4.66 -4.26
N PHE A 212 6.44 4.74 -5.45
CA PHE A 212 5.74 4.37 -6.69
C PHE A 212 5.35 2.88 -6.70
N LYS A 213 6.26 1.98 -6.33
CA LYS A 213 5.98 0.54 -6.23
C LYS A 213 4.88 0.24 -5.21
N GLU A 214 4.89 0.95 -4.08
CA GLU A 214 3.85 0.81 -3.07
C GLU A 214 2.47 1.22 -3.61
N GLU A 215 2.36 2.40 -4.23
CA GLU A 215 1.08 2.91 -4.72
C GLU A 215 0.55 2.17 -5.95
N ALA A 216 1.43 1.84 -6.89
CA ALA A 216 1.04 1.27 -8.18
C ALA A 216 0.92 -0.25 -8.18
N ILE A 217 1.64 -0.94 -7.28
CA ILE A 217 1.69 -2.41 -7.25
C ILE A 217 1.20 -2.93 -5.91
N LEU A 218 1.89 -2.61 -4.81
CA LEU A 218 1.60 -3.23 -3.52
C LEU A 218 0.16 -2.97 -3.10
N LEU A 219 -0.27 -1.71 -3.02
CA LEU A 219 -1.62 -1.37 -2.59
C LEU A 219 -2.70 -1.99 -3.50
N MET A 220 -2.43 -2.16 -4.79
CA MET A 220 -3.34 -2.85 -5.71
C MET A 220 -3.48 -4.32 -5.35
N ILE A 221 -2.38 -5.04 -5.16
CA ILE A 221 -2.39 -6.45 -4.74
C ILE A 221 -3.12 -6.59 -3.41
N LEU A 222 -2.84 -5.72 -2.44
CA LEU A 222 -3.47 -5.78 -1.12
C LEU A 222 -4.98 -5.51 -1.21
N LEU A 223 -5.43 -4.54 -2.01
CA LEU A 223 -6.85 -4.26 -2.21
C LEU A 223 -7.60 -5.42 -2.86
N GLU A 224 -6.97 -6.15 -3.78
CA GLU A 224 -7.57 -7.36 -4.38
C GLU A 224 -7.60 -8.54 -3.40
N SER A 225 -6.59 -8.65 -2.54
CA SER A 225 -6.36 -9.85 -1.72
C SER A 225 -6.99 -9.78 -0.34
N PHE A 226 -7.02 -8.59 0.28
CA PHE A 226 -7.35 -8.44 1.70
C PHE A 226 -8.84 -8.29 1.93
N THR A 227 -9.31 -8.94 2.99
CA THR A 227 -10.68 -8.78 3.46
C THR A 227 -10.83 -7.52 4.30
N GLN A 228 -12.08 -7.11 4.53
CA GLN A 228 -12.37 -6.00 5.43
C GLN A 228 -11.89 -6.26 6.88
N ASP A 229 -11.87 -7.53 7.32
CA ASP A 229 -11.35 -7.92 8.64
C ASP A 229 -9.82 -7.75 8.71
N ASP A 230 -9.10 -8.07 7.64
CA ASP A 230 -7.65 -7.83 7.57
C ASP A 230 -7.34 -6.33 7.69
N TRP A 231 -8.09 -5.48 6.97
CA TRP A 231 -7.92 -4.03 7.05
C TRP A 231 -8.26 -3.48 8.44
N LEU A 232 -9.27 -4.00 9.12
CA LEU A 232 -9.59 -3.60 10.49
C LEU A 232 -8.48 -4.00 11.46
N GLN A 233 -7.93 -5.21 11.30
CA GLN A 233 -6.81 -5.67 12.10
C GLN A 233 -5.62 -4.71 11.93
N ILE A 234 -5.24 -4.43 10.69
CA ILE A 234 -4.18 -3.48 10.35
C ILE A 234 -4.43 -2.10 10.98
N ALA A 235 -5.64 -1.55 10.82
CA ALA A 235 -6.00 -0.25 11.38
C ALA A 235 -5.87 -0.24 12.91
N SER A 236 -6.29 -1.31 13.57
CA SER A 236 -6.24 -1.43 15.04
C SER A 236 -4.83 -1.58 15.60
N GLU A 237 -3.92 -2.21 14.85
CA GLU A 237 -2.54 -2.48 15.27
C GLU A 237 -1.55 -1.39 14.86
N SER A 238 -1.93 -0.52 13.91
CA SER A 238 -1.06 0.53 13.35
C SER A 238 -0.47 1.49 14.39
N ASP A 239 -1.24 1.84 15.42
CA ASP A 239 -0.78 2.71 16.51
C ASP A 239 0.45 2.16 17.25
N ALA A 240 0.62 0.84 17.32
CA ALA A 240 1.74 0.20 18.03
C ALA A 240 3.09 0.40 17.32
N TYR A 241 3.07 0.66 16.01
CA TYR A 241 4.26 0.84 15.19
C TYR A 241 4.52 2.30 14.80
N GLY A 242 3.59 3.20 15.14
CA GLY A 242 3.71 4.64 14.91
C GLY A 242 3.31 5.08 13.49
N TYR A 243 3.37 6.39 13.25
CA TYR A 243 3.07 7.01 11.95
C TYR A 243 4.19 7.88 11.40
N ALA A 244 4.20 8.06 10.08
CA ALA A 244 5.16 8.86 9.36
C ALA A 244 4.56 10.22 8.99
N ILE A 245 4.95 11.28 9.69
CA ILE A 245 4.52 12.68 9.49
C ILE A 245 3.04 12.93 9.82
N LEU A 246 2.13 12.11 9.29
CA LEU A 246 0.69 12.24 9.42
C LEU A 246 0.13 11.05 10.19
N LYS A 247 -0.79 11.32 11.11
CA LYS A 247 -1.60 10.31 11.79
C LYS A 247 -3.05 10.48 11.34
N PRO A 248 -3.81 9.40 11.07
CA PRO A 248 -5.23 9.51 10.76
C PRO A 248 -5.98 10.28 11.83
N THR A 249 -6.88 11.16 11.41
CA THR A 249 -7.71 11.95 12.33
C THR A 249 -8.94 11.20 12.80
N GLU A 250 -9.39 10.24 12.01
CA GLU A 250 -10.58 9.44 12.28
C GLU A 250 -10.24 7.95 12.30
N LYS A 251 -11.04 7.19 13.03
CA LYS A 251 -10.99 5.73 12.94
C LYS A 251 -11.85 5.29 11.78
N TRP A 252 -11.32 4.42 10.94
CA TRP A 252 -12.11 3.81 9.89
C TRP A 252 -13.17 2.88 10.48
N ILE A 253 -14.41 3.07 10.04
CA ILE A 253 -15.57 2.26 10.43
C ILE A 253 -16.21 1.76 9.13
N PRO A 254 -15.88 0.54 8.69
CA PRO A 254 -16.50 -0.02 7.51
C PRO A 254 -17.99 -0.28 7.70
N HIS A 255 -18.75 -0.24 6.60
CA HIS A 255 -20.12 -0.74 6.61
C HIS A 255 -20.14 -2.27 6.82
N ARG A 256 -20.94 -2.73 7.79
CA ARG A 256 -21.13 -4.15 8.09
C ARG A 256 -22.60 -4.49 8.27
N GLU A 257 -23.05 -5.48 7.53
CA GLU A 257 -24.38 -6.06 7.70
C GLU A 257 -24.40 -6.95 8.96
N SER A 258 -25.13 -6.54 9.99
CA SER A 258 -25.37 -7.38 11.16
C SER A 258 -26.52 -8.36 10.91
N PHE A 259 -26.30 -9.62 11.27
CA PHE A 259 -27.31 -10.71 11.24
C PHE A 259 -27.77 -11.13 12.65
N GLU A 260 -27.25 -10.49 13.71
CA GLU A 260 -27.74 -10.69 15.06
C GLU A 260 -28.99 -9.83 15.29
N GLN A 261 -30.08 -10.49 15.68
CA GLN A 261 -31.37 -9.86 15.91
C GLN A 261 -31.30 -8.91 17.11
N SER A 262 -31.97 -7.78 16.95
CA SER A 262 -32.48 -6.86 17.97
C SER A 262 -33.11 -7.58 19.16
N ALA A 263 -32.28 -7.99 20.12
CA ALA A 263 -32.70 -8.44 21.44
C ALA A 263 -32.34 -7.36 22.47
N GLY A 264 -33.23 -6.38 22.61
CA GLY A 264 -33.25 -5.45 23.74
C GLY A 264 -32.67 -4.07 23.47
N ALA A 265 -33.51 -3.16 22.98
CA ALA A 265 -33.32 -1.72 23.13
C ALA A 265 -34.65 -1.08 23.57
N ASP A 266 -35.07 -1.37 24.81
CA ASP A 266 -35.83 -0.41 25.59
C ASP A 266 -34.80 0.53 26.24
N THR A 267 -34.57 1.68 25.62
CA THR A 267 -34.47 2.99 26.29
C THR A 267 -34.38 4.08 25.22
N SER A 268 -35.46 4.85 25.13
CA SER A 268 -35.55 6.26 24.74
C SER A 268 -34.27 6.95 24.27
N ASP A 269 -34.17 7.28 22.99
CA ASP A 269 -34.34 8.68 22.58
C ASP A 269 -34.59 8.79 21.08
N ASN A 270 -35.25 9.89 20.73
CA ASN A 270 -36.01 10.09 19.51
C ASN A 270 -35.14 10.45 18.29
N GLN A 271 -35.68 10.12 17.10
CA GLN A 271 -35.37 10.67 15.76
C GLN A 271 -34.31 9.95 14.90
N LEU A 272 -34.73 8.86 14.24
CA LEU A 272 -34.58 8.57 12.79
C LEU A 272 -35.06 7.13 12.47
N ALA A 273 -36.29 6.80 12.86
CA ALA A 273 -36.88 5.48 12.64
C ALA A 273 -37.71 5.36 11.35
N ASP A 274 -37.66 6.35 10.45
CA ASP A 274 -38.43 6.36 9.20
C ASP A 274 -37.51 6.29 7.98
N ALA A 275 -36.93 5.11 7.72
CA ALA A 275 -36.40 4.79 6.38
C ALA A 275 -36.15 3.30 6.08
N LEU A 276 -36.28 2.36 7.05
CA LEU A 276 -35.89 0.95 6.82
C LEU A 276 -36.96 -0.08 7.19
N ASN A 277 -38.24 0.31 7.21
CA ASN A 277 -39.34 -0.66 7.14
C ASN A 277 -39.58 -1.06 5.68
N GLN A 278 -38.78 -1.99 5.17
CA GLN A 278 -39.19 -2.80 4.02
C GLN A 278 -39.09 -4.28 4.37
N VAL A 279 -40.27 -4.83 4.64
CA VAL A 279 -40.67 -6.24 4.62
C VAL A 279 -40.04 -7.13 5.70
N GLN A 280 -40.57 -7.01 6.92
CA GLN A 280 -40.72 -8.19 7.79
C GLN A 280 -41.74 -9.11 7.13
N ASP A 281 -41.27 -10.23 6.57
CA ASP A 281 -42.14 -11.30 6.12
C ASP A 281 -42.59 -12.09 7.37
N ASP A 282 -43.84 -11.88 7.77
CA ASP A 282 -44.50 -12.33 9.00
C ASP A 282 -44.72 -13.87 9.07
N ASN A 283 -43.93 -14.63 8.31
CA ASN A 283 -43.99 -16.09 8.17
C ASN A 283 -42.67 -16.80 8.51
N SER A 284 -41.70 -16.11 9.09
CA SER A 284 -40.46 -16.76 9.56
C SER A 284 -40.73 -17.53 10.86
N PRO A 285 -40.42 -18.84 10.95
CA PRO A 285 -40.60 -19.61 12.19
C PRO A 285 -39.83 -18.95 13.35
N GLU A 286 -40.40 -18.98 14.56
CA GLU A 286 -39.76 -18.42 15.77
C GLU A 286 -38.28 -18.84 15.85
N GLY A 287 -37.40 -17.83 15.93
CA GLY A 287 -35.96 -18.04 16.05
C GLY A 287 -35.19 -18.17 14.73
N THR A 288 -35.76 -17.77 13.58
CA THR A 288 -35.02 -17.68 12.31
C THR A 288 -34.85 -16.22 11.87
N ASN A 289 -33.61 -15.80 11.64
CA ASN A 289 -33.27 -14.49 11.09
C ASN A 289 -33.18 -14.59 9.57
N THR A 290 -34.17 -14.06 8.86
CA THR A 290 -34.15 -13.98 7.40
C THR A 290 -33.78 -12.56 6.99
N LYS A 291 -32.70 -12.40 6.20
CA LYS A 291 -32.29 -11.13 5.59
C LYS A 291 -32.32 -11.25 4.08
N ILE A 292 -32.79 -10.17 3.45
CA ILE A 292 -32.83 -10.02 2.00
C ILE A 292 -31.72 -9.05 1.60
N ILE A 293 -30.85 -9.48 0.71
CA ILE A 293 -29.79 -8.65 0.10
C ILE A 293 -30.17 -8.43 -1.36
N ASN A 294 -30.42 -7.17 -1.72
CA ASN A 294 -30.72 -6.78 -3.09
C ASN A 294 -29.42 -6.46 -3.84
N THR A 295 -29.26 -7.01 -5.04
CA THR A 295 -28.19 -6.68 -5.98
C THR A 295 -28.78 -6.14 -7.28
N PRO A 296 -27.99 -5.49 -8.16
CA PRO A 296 -28.49 -5.04 -9.47
C PRO A 296 -29.05 -6.18 -10.33
N GLU A 297 -28.52 -7.40 -10.22
CA GLU A 297 -28.97 -8.57 -11.00
C GLU A 297 -30.06 -9.40 -10.31
N GLY A 298 -30.39 -9.16 -9.05
CA GLY A 298 -31.39 -9.97 -8.36
C GLY A 298 -31.43 -9.81 -6.85
N GLN A 299 -31.95 -10.84 -6.18
CA GLN A 299 -32.17 -10.84 -4.74
C GLN A 299 -31.66 -12.14 -4.12
N PHE A 300 -30.83 -12.02 -3.08
CA PHE A 300 -30.46 -13.13 -2.21
C PHE A 300 -31.30 -13.09 -0.94
N THR A 301 -31.80 -14.25 -0.52
CA THR A 301 -32.45 -14.42 0.78
C THR A 301 -31.62 -15.37 1.62
N ILE A 302 -31.09 -14.90 2.73
CA ILE A 302 -30.26 -15.67 3.67
C ILE A 302 -31.07 -15.86 4.95
N THR A 303 -31.29 -17.12 5.33
CA THR A 303 -31.97 -17.48 6.57
C THR A 303 -30.98 -18.13 7.52
N PHE A 304 -30.74 -17.50 8.66
CA PHE A 304 -29.92 -18.02 9.75
C PHE A 304 -30.80 -18.55 10.87
N LYS A 305 -30.59 -19.82 11.25
CA LYS A 305 -31.21 -20.43 12.43
C LYS A 305 -30.14 -20.66 13.50
N PRO A 306 -30.08 -19.86 14.58
CA PRO A 306 -29.16 -20.09 15.68
C PRO A 306 -29.45 -21.45 16.32
N LYS A 307 -28.40 -22.20 16.68
CA LYS A 307 -28.57 -23.40 17.52
C LYS A 307 -28.93 -22.96 18.94
N GLU A 308 -29.84 -23.68 19.59
CA GLU A 308 -30.17 -23.43 21.00
C GLU A 308 -28.90 -23.46 21.86
N LYS A 309 -28.59 -22.34 22.53
CA LYS A 309 -27.51 -22.29 23.53
C LYS A 309 -27.89 -23.23 24.67
N LYS A 310 -27.23 -24.39 24.78
CA LYS A 310 -27.27 -25.20 26.00
C LYS A 310 -26.75 -24.33 27.14
N LYS A 311 -27.66 -23.86 28.00
CA LYS A 311 -27.30 -23.27 29.29
C LYS A 311 -26.47 -24.30 30.04
N ARG A 312 -25.18 -24.01 30.25
CA ARG A 312 -24.32 -24.73 31.20
C ARG A 312 -24.56 -24.15 32.58
#